data_AF-A0AAE1Q4G7-F1
#
_entry.id   AF-A0AAE1Q4G7-F1
#
_cell.length_a   1.000
_cell.length_b   1.000
_cell.length_c   1.000
_cell.angle_alpha   90.00
_cell.angle_beta   90.00
_cell.angle_gamma   90.00
#
_symmetry.space_group_name_H-M   'P 1'
#
loop_
_entity.id
_entity.type
_entity.pdbx_description
1 polymer ?
#
loop_
_entity_poly.entity_id
_entity_poly.type
_entity_poly.pdbx_seq_one_letter_code
_entity_poly.pdbx_strand_id
1 'polypeptide(L)'
;MIVYFRASQHLTFTTLSHSSNSNMDTKSSLLVLTAEGCQQHIRLIADWNNKRHGSSFTQKEQIVVSLSVGIFIIYFLWLREPSDIDENMSLPVWKRVPGIDPETAQGMMEMDKHLGLQVDYKALEEYKKEYYAKKALEIEKELQEEKRHRELKTSMSSHMHILKRYEQKPENTEGCPRALD
;
A
#
# COMPACT_ATOMS: atom_id res chain seq x y z
N MET A 1 28.21 -12.34 5.07
CA MET A 1 27.61 -11.77 6.29
C MET A 1 26.35 -11.01 5.89
N ILE A 2 25.23 -11.74 5.74
CA ILE A 2 23.88 -11.16 5.69
C ILE A 2 23.03 -12.06 6.59
N VAL A 3 22.89 -11.66 7.85
CA VAL A 3 21.80 -12.11 8.71
C VAL A 3 21.49 -10.92 9.62
N TYR A 4 20.54 -10.08 9.21
CA TYR A 4 19.63 -9.42 10.14
C TYR A 4 18.30 -9.21 9.40
N PHE A 5 17.60 -10.33 9.25
CA PHE A 5 16.16 -10.34 9.06
C PHE A 5 15.53 -10.24 10.46
N ARG A 6 14.65 -9.23 10.63
CA ARG A 6 13.48 -9.26 11.52
C ARG A 6 13.72 -9.23 13.04
N ALA A 7 13.85 -8.01 13.58
CA ALA A 7 13.34 -7.68 14.92
C ALA A 7 13.33 -6.14 15.13
N SER A 8 12.43 -5.40 14.50
CA SER A 8 12.06 -4.06 14.99
C SER A 8 10.76 -3.55 14.36
N GLN A 9 9.65 -4.24 14.64
CA GLN A 9 8.31 -3.68 14.46
C GLN A 9 7.47 -4.07 15.67
N HIS A 10 7.76 -3.43 16.79
CA HIS A 10 6.81 -3.25 17.89
C HIS A 10 7.24 -2.00 18.67
N LEU A 11 7.35 -0.87 17.99
CA LEU A 11 7.21 0.43 18.64
C LEU A 11 5.74 0.79 18.53
N THR A 12 5.01 0.42 19.58
CA THR A 12 3.66 0.87 19.88
C THR A 12 3.62 2.39 19.80
N PHE A 13 2.95 2.87 18.76
CA PHE A 13 2.43 4.22 18.64
C PHE A 13 1.36 4.40 19.72
N THR A 14 1.74 4.87 20.91
CA THR A 14 0.78 5.39 21.89
C THR A 14 0.69 6.90 21.72
N THR A 15 -0.36 7.30 21.01
CA THR A 15 -0.96 8.62 21.06
C THR A 15 -1.17 9.07 22.49
N LEU A 16 -0.74 10.28 22.85
CA LEU A 16 -1.32 11.03 23.96
C LEU A 16 -1.22 12.52 23.68
N SER A 17 -2.19 13.01 22.91
CA SER A 17 -2.66 14.38 22.99
C SER A 17 -3.55 14.50 24.23
N HIS A 18 -3.08 15.19 25.27
CA HIS A 18 -3.92 16.17 25.96
C HIS A 18 -3.13 17.04 26.94
N SER A 19 -3.40 18.32 26.82
CA SER A 19 -3.12 19.44 27.72
C SER A 19 -3.37 19.14 29.20
N SER A 20 -2.44 19.51 30.08
CA SER A 20 -2.63 20.59 31.08
C SER A 20 -1.49 20.65 32.10
N ASN A 21 -1.19 21.89 32.49
CA ASN A 21 -0.28 22.32 33.54
C ASN A 21 -0.23 21.41 34.78
N SER A 22 0.99 21.07 35.22
CA SER A 22 1.53 21.57 36.49
C SER A 22 2.93 20.98 36.75
N ASN A 23 3.81 21.90 37.15
CA ASN A 23 4.86 21.77 38.15
C ASN A 23 5.66 20.47 38.30
N MET A 24 6.97 20.63 38.05
CA MET A 24 8.15 19.99 38.65
C MET A 24 8.23 18.45 38.78
N ASP A 25 9.45 17.96 38.50
CA ASP A 25 10.00 16.67 38.91
C ASP A 25 9.66 15.39 38.12
N THR A 26 9.63 15.46 36.79
CA THR A 26 9.56 14.24 35.93
C THR A 26 10.77 14.02 35.02
N LYS A 27 11.69 14.98 34.90
CA LYS A 27 12.87 14.84 34.03
C LYS A 27 13.95 13.91 34.59
N SER A 28 14.02 13.75 35.92
CA SER A 28 15.03 12.90 36.55
C SER A 28 14.64 11.41 36.55
N SER A 29 13.35 11.07 36.64
CA SER A 29 12.90 9.66 36.62
C SER A 29 12.93 9.01 35.24
N LEU A 30 12.81 9.80 34.16
CA LEU A 30 12.79 9.26 32.80
C LEU A 30 14.21 8.93 32.27
N LEU A 31 15.25 9.55 32.83
CA LEU A 31 16.65 9.22 32.55
C LEU A 31 17.14 8.00 33.37
N VAL A 32 16.59 7.76 34.56
CA VAL A 32 16.98 6.60 35.39
C VAL A 32 16.45 5.29 34.81
N LEU A 33 15.22 5.29 34.28
CA LEU A 33 14.63 4.10 33.64
C LEU A 33 15.25 3.74 32.28
N THR A 34 15.88 4.70 31.59
CA THR A 34 16.61 4.45 30.34
C THR A 34 18.06 4.04 30.58
N ALA A 35 18.69 4.53 31.64
CA ALA A 35 20.06 4.14 32.00
C ALA A 35 20.15 2.68 32.48
N GLU A 36 19.20 2.21 33.29
CA GLU A 36 19.22 0.82 33.79
C GLU A 36 18.87 -0.21 32.69
N GLY A 37 17.91 0.12 31.81
CA GLY A 37 17.57 -0.74 30.66
C GLY A 37 18.74 -0.86 29.66
N CYS A 38 19.48 0.23 29.43
CA CYS A 38 20.64 0.23 28.55
C CYS A 38 21.82 -0.57 29.15
N GLN A 39 22.03 -0.51 30.47
CA GLN A 39 23.04 -1.34 31.14
C GLN A 39 22.72 -2.84 31.09
N GLN A 40 21.45 -3.23 31.19
CA GLN A 40 21.06 -4.63 31.05
C GLN A 40 21.28 -5.15 29.62
N HIS A 41 21.00 -4.33 28.61
CA HIS A 41 21.28 -4.67 27.20
C HIS A 41 22.78 -4.83 26.92
N ILE A 42 23.62 -3.94 27.46
CA ILE A 42 25.08 -4.02 27.31
C ILE A 42 25.62 -5.30 27.97
N ARG A 43 25.11 -5.67 29.16
CA ARG A 43 25.49 -6.92 29.84
C ARG A 43 25.10 -8.15 29.03
N LEU A 44 23.89 -8.17 28.45
CA LEU A 44 23.43 -9.28 27.59
C LEU A 44 24.29 -9.40 26.33
N ILE A 45 24.70 -8.30 25.71
CA ILE A 45 25.60 -8.30 24.54
C ILE A 45 27.00 -8.80 24.92
N ALA A 46 27.52 -8.37 26.08
CA ALA A 46 28.82 -8.81 26.58
C ALA A 46 28.84 -10.31 26.91
N ASP A 47 27.77 -10.83 27.53
CA ASP A 47 27.63 -12.25 27.82
C ASP A 47 27.48 -13.08 26.53
N TRP A 48 26.75 -12.56 25.54
CA TRP A 48 26.62 -13.20 24.24
C TRP A 48 27.96 -13.27 23.50
N ASN A 49 28.80 -12.24 23.62
CA ASN A 49 30.11 -12.18 22.99
C ASN A 49 31.11 -13.14 23.69
N ASN A 50 31.10 -13.20 25.03
CA ASN A 50 31.90 -14.16 25.79
C ASN A 50 31.51 -15.62 25.51
N LYS A 51 30.22 -15.90 25.29
CA LYS A 51 29.74 -17.25 24.96
C LYS A 51 30.18 -17.74 23.58
N ARG A 52 30.50 -16.82 22.63
CA ARG A 52 31.04 -17.19 21.31
C ARG A 52 32.54 -17.50 21.32
N HIS A 53 33.30 -16.96 22.27
CA HIS A 53 34.73 -17.28 22.40
C HIS A 53 34.99 -18.70 22.91
N GLY A 54 33.96 -19.43 23.36
CA GLY A 54 34.06 -20.81 23.84
C GLY A 54 34.12 -21.88 22.76
N SER A 55 33.85 -21.57 21.48
CA SER A 55 34.15 -22.49 20.38
C SER A 55 35.53 -22.14 19.84
N SER A 56 36.54 -22.92 20.21
CA SER A 56 37.87 -22.88 19.61
C SER A 56 37.78 -23.34 18.16
N PHE A 57 37.21 -22.51 17.29
CA PHE A 57 37.29 -22.66 15.85
C PHE A 57 38.76 -22.70 15.50
N THR A 58 39.18 -23.83 14.94
CA THR A 58 40.55 -23.97 14.46
C THR A 58 40.78 -22.96 13.34
N GLN A 59 42.00 -22.44 13.21
CA GLN A 59 42.34 -21.46 12.15
C GLN A 59 41.93 -21.96 10.75
N LYS A 60 41.93 -23.29 10.55
CA LYS A 60 41.50 -23.95 9.32
C LYS A 60 40.01 -23.73 9.03
N GLU A 61 39.15 -23.87 10.03
CA GLU A 61 37.70 -23.67 9.86
C GLU A 61 37.35 -22.20 9.58
N GLN A 62 38.06 -21.26 10.21
CA GLN A 62 37.86 -19.83 9.95
C GLN A 62 38.18 -19.44 8.50
N ILE A 63 39.24 -20.02 7.93
CA ILE A 63 39.64 -19.78 6.54
C ILE A 63 38.56 -20.33 5.59
N VAL A 64 38.06 -21.55 5.84
CA VAL A 64 37.02 -22.17 4.99
C VAL A 64 35.72 -21.37 5.03
N VAL A 65 35.29 -20.93 6.21
CA VAL A 65 34.09 -20.08 6.35
C VAL A 65 34.30 -18.73 5.66
N SER A 66 35.46 -18.09 5.84
CA SER A 66 35.73 -16.81 5.21
C SER A 66 35.81 -16.92 3.69
N LEU A 67 36.42 -17.99 3.16
CA LEU A 67 36.51 -18.23 1.72
C LEU A 67 35.14 -18.50 1.11
N SER A 68 34.32 -19.34 1.75
CA SER A 68 32.96 -19.64 1.25
C SER A 68 32.05 -18.40 1.26
N VAL A 69 32.11 -17.59 2.33
CA VAL A 69 31.39 -16.32 2.39
C VAL A 69 31.95 -15.31 1.38
N GLY A 70 33.26 -15.29 1.17
CA GLY A 70 33.92 -14.43 0.19
C GLY A 70 33.49 -14.76 -1.24
N ILE A 71 33.53 -16.05 -1.62
CA ILE A 71 33.05 -16.52 -2.93
C ILE A 71 31.57 -16.21 -3.10
N PHE A 72 30.76 -16.38 -2.05
CA PHE A 72 29.35 -16.00 -2.09
C PHE A 72 29.15 -14.49 -2.30
N ILE A 73 29.88 -13.64 -1.58
CA ILE A 73 29.80 -12.18 -1.77
C ILE A 73 30.24 -11.80 -3.19
N ILE A 74 31.34 -12.37 -3.70
CA ILE A 74 31.82 -12.13 -5.05
C ILE A 74 30.77 -12.58 -6.08
N TYR A 75 30.18 -13.75 -5.91
CA TYR A 75 29.07 -14.21 -6.75
C TYR A 75 27.91 -13.21 -6.74
N PHE A 76 27.50 -12.74 -5.56
CA PHE A 76 26.39 -11.77 -5.43
C PHE A 76 26.70 -10.37 -5.97
N LEU A 77 27.98 -9.98 -6.03
CA LEU A 77 28.38 -8.67 -6.55
C LEU A 77 28.71 -8.69 -8.04
N TRP A 78 29.19 -9.82 -8.57
CA TRP A 78 29.77 -9.92 -9.91
C TRP A 78 29.00 -10.83 -10.86
N LEU A 79 28.45 -11.94 -10.36
CA LEU A 79 27.64 -12.89 -11.14
C LEU A 79 26.14 -12.74 -10.88
N ARG A 80 25.73 -11.82 -10.00
CA ARG A 80 24.32 -11.50 -9.84
C ARG A 80 23.84 -10.86 -11.13
N GLU A 81 23.07 -11.62 -11.90
CA GLU A 81 22.27 -11.07 -12.98
C GLU A 81 21.44 -9.90 -12.42
N PRO A 82 21.34 -8.79 -13.19
CA PRO A 82 20.50 -7.67 -12.78
C PRO A 82 19.12 -8.24 -12.46
N SER A 83 18.68 -8.03 -11.22
CA SER A 83 17.38 -8.54 -10.83
C SER A 83 16.34 -7.78 -11.64
N ASP A 84 15.24 -8.42 -12.05
CA ASP A 84 14.10 -7.72 -12.67
C ASP A 84 13.67 -6.47 -11.87
N ILE A 85 13.91 -6.48 -10.56
CA ILE A 85 13.71 -5.35 -9.66
C ILE A 85 14.60 -4.15 -10.03
N ASP A 86 15.88 -4.38 -10.33
CA ASP A 86 16.84 -3.35 -10.72
C ASP A 86 16.46 -2.75 -12.08
N GLU A 87 16.01 -3.59 -13.02
CA GLU A 87 15.48 -3.13 -14.30
C GLU A 87 14.22 -2.28 -14.10
N ASN A 88 13.29 -2.73 -13.25
CA ASN A 88 12.07 -1.97 -12.93
C ASN A 88 12.37 -0.66 -12.19
N MET A 89 13.41 -0.60 -11.34
CA MET A 89 13.78 0.63 -10.63
C MET A 89 14.31 1.72 -11.55
N SER A 90 14.85 1.35 -12.71
CA SER A 90 15.26 2.32 -13.74
C SER A 90 14.07 2.98 -14.45
N LEU A 91 12.89 2.36 -14.39
CA LEU A 91 11.69 2.88 -15.03
C LEU A 91 11.04 4.00 -14.19
N PRO A 92 10.41 4.98 -14.86
CA PRO A 92 9.70 6.04 -14.16
C PRO A 92 8.55 5.48 -13.29
N VAL A 93 8.24 6.19 -12.21
CA VAL A 93 7.28 5.76 -11.16
C VAL A 93 5.94 5.31 -11.74
N TRP A 94 5.40 6.02 -12.73
CA TRP A 94 4.10 5.70 -13.35
C TRP A 94 4.10 4.44 -14.22
N LYS A 95 5.26 3.96 -14.67
CA LYS A 95 5.38 2.64 -15.32
C LYS A 95 5.46 1.51 -14.30
N ARG A 96 6.09 1.77 -13.14
CA ARG A 96 6.18 0.81 -12.02
C ARG A 96 4.81 0.59 -11.36
N VAL A 97 4.01 1.65 -11.21
CA VAL A 97 2.70 1.61 -10.56
C VAL A 97 1.64 2.19 -11.52
N PRO A 98 0.93 1.33 -12.28
CA PRO A 98 -0.07 1.82 -13.24
C PRO A 98 -1.26 2.46 -12.52
N GLY A 99 -1.71 3.62 -13.02
CA GLY A 99 -2.87 4.34 -12.46
C GLY A 99 -2.54 5.23 -11.27
N ILE A 100 -1.26 5.43 -10.94
CA ILE A 100 -0.86 6.39 -9.92
C ILE A 100 -1.24 7.81 -10.34
N ASP A 101 -1.77 8.58 -9.40
CA ASP A 101 -2.10 9.98 -9.66
C ASP A 101 -0.83 10.78 -9.97
N PRO A 102 -0.83 11.65 -11.00
CA PRO A 102 0.37 12.35 -11.43
C PRO A 102 0.94 13.30 -10.37
N GLU A 103 0.13 13.82 -9.45
CA GLU A 103 0.63 14.65 -8.33
C GLU A 103 1.40 13.81 -7.32
N THR A 104 0.90 12.60 -7.04
CA THR A 104 1.58 11.63 -6.18
C THR A 104 2.89 11.16 -6.84
N ALA A 105 2.86 10.88 -8.15
CA ALA A 105 4.05 10.51 -8.91
C ALA A 105 5.09 11.63 -8.91
N GLN A 106 4.67 12.89 -9.01
CA GLN A 106 5.56 14.04 -8.91
C GLN A 106 6.23 14.12 -7.53
N GLY A 107 5.49 13.93 -6.44
CA GLY A 107 6.07 13.93 -5.09
C GLY A 107 7.12 12.83 -4.91
N MET A 108 6.90 11.65 -5.49
CA MET A 108 7.89 10.57 -5.47
C MET A 108 9.14 10.92 -6.30
N MET A 109 8.98 11.57 -7.45
CA MET A 109 10.11 12.04 -8.27
C MET A 109 10.94 13.11 -7.57
N GLU A 110 10.30 13.99 -6.79
CA GLU A 110 11.02 15.00 -6.00
C GLU A 110 11.91 14.34 -4.95
N MET A 111 11.43 13.27 -4.30
CA MET A 111 12.23 12.45 -3.40
C MET A 111 13.39 11.75 -4.14
N ASP A 112 13.14 11.16 -5.31
CA ASP A 112 14.16 10.51 -6.13
C ASP A 112 15.27 11.50 -6.54
N LYS A 113 14.91 12.74 -6.86
CA LYS A 113 15.87 13.82 -7.13
C LYS A 113 16.74 14.14 -5.93
N HIS A 114 16.18 14.14 -4.71
CA HIS A 114 16.95 14.35 -3.49
C HIS A 114 17.96 13.23 -3.23
N LEU A 115 17.69 12.02 -3.73
CA LEU A 115 18.61 10.87 -3.68
C LEU A 115 19.65 10.90 -4.81
N GLY A 116 19.62 11.90 -5.70
CA GLY A 116 20.54 12.04 -6.82
C GLY A 116 20.19 11.21 -8.05
N LEU A 117 18.97 10.64 -8.11
CA LEU A 117 18.49 9.94 -9.29
C LEU A 117 18.13 10.95 -10.40
N GLN A 118 18.29 10.54 -11.65
CA GLN A 118 17.88 11.36 -12.79
C GLN A 118 16.36 11.33 -12.94
N VAL A 119 15.77 12.51 -13.14
CA VAL A 119 14.33 12.71 -13.17
C VAL A 119 13.94 13.38 -14.48
N ASP A 120 13.07 12.73 -15.26
CA ASP A 120 12.58 13.26 -16.54
C ASP A 120 11.22 13.94 -16.38
N TYR A 121 11.25 15.27 -16.22
CA TYR A 121 10.04 16.09 -16.08
C TYR A 121 9.19 16.17 -17.35
N LYS A 122 9.80 16.00 -18.53
CA LYS A 122 9.08 16.09 -19.80
C LYS A 122 8.14 14.88 -19.96
N ALA A 123 8.66 13.70 -19.65
CA ALA A 123 7.86 12.48 -19.67
C ALA A 123 6.71 12.51 -18.63
N LEU A 124 6.90 13.19 -17.50
CA LEU A 124 5.84 13.39 -16.50
C LEU A 124 4.70 14.28 -17.03
N GLU A 125 5.02 15.34 -17.80
CA GLU A 125 3.99 16.20 -18.40
C GLU A 125 3.14 15.46 -19.45
N GLU A 126 3.78 14.60 -20.25
CA GLU A 126 3.08 13.74 -21.20
C GLU A 126 2.16 12.75 -20.47
N TYR A 127 2.66 12.11 -19.41
CA TYR A 127 1.86 11.22 -18.56
C TYR A 127 0.65 11.94 -17.94
N LYS A 128 0.84 13.16 -17.41
CA LYS A 128 -0.23 14.01 -16.87
C LYS A 128 -1.36 14.18 -17.88
N LYS A 129 -1.02 14.55 -19.13
CA LYS A 129 -2.01 14.76 -20.20
C LYS A 129 -2.79 13.49 -20.52
N GLU A 130 -2.08 12.37 -20.67
CA GLU A 130 -2.71 11.08 -20.98
C GLU A 130 -3.64 10.61 -19.85
N TYR A 131 -3.18 10.73 -18.60
CA TYR A 131 -3.96 10.33 -17.42
C TYR A 131 -5.28 11.12 -17.32
N TYR A 132 -5.23 12.45 -17.44
CA TYR A 132 -6.44 13.27 -17.38
C TYR A 132 -7.36 13.06 -18.59
N ALA A 133 -6.81 12.82 -19.79
CA ALA A 133 -7.61 12.47 -20.95
C ALA A 133 -8.37 11.15 -20.75
N LYS A 134 -7.70 10.13 -20.21
CA LYS A 134 -8.32 8.84 -19.90
C LYS A 134 -9.41 8.97 -18.82
N LYS A 135 -9.13 9.73 -17.76
CA LYS A 135 -10.08 9.97 -16.66
C LYS A 135 -11.31 10.75 -17.11
N ALA A 136 -11.15 11.73 -18.01
CA ALA A 136 -12.28 12.46 -18.59
C ALA A 136 -13.21 11.53 -19.40
N LEU A 137 -12.62 10.63 -20.20
CA LEU A 137 -13.38 9.66 -20.99
C LEU A 137 -14.13 8.65 -20.11
N GLU A 138 -13.52 8.22 -19.00
CA GLU A 138 -14.16 7.35 -18.01
C GLU A 138 -15.37 8.03 -17.37
N ILE A 139 -15.24 9.30 -16.97
CA ILE A 139 -16.35 10.10 -16.41
C ILE A 139 -17.49 10.26 -17.43
N GLU A 140 -17.17 10.49 -18.70
CA GLU A 140 -18.20 10.59 -19.75
C GLU A 140 -18.97 9.29 -19.93
N LYS A 141 -18.29 8.14 -19.86
CA LYS A 141 -18.94 6.82 -19.94
C LYS A 141 -19.85 6.56 -18.74
N GLU A 142 -19.38 6.85 -17.53
CA GLU A 142 -20.18 6.73 -16.31
C GLU A 142 -21.45 7.60 -16.39
N LEU A 143 -21.32 8.83 -16.89
CA LEU A 143 -22.44 9.75 -17.05
C LEU A 143 -23.44 9.28 -18.11
N GLN A 144 -22.97 8.65 -19.20
CA GLN A 144 -23.84 8.03 -20.20
C GLN A 144 -24.55 6.78 -19.66
N GLU A 145 -23.87 5.95 -18.88
CA GLU A 145 -24.46 4.79 -18.20
C GLU A 145 -25.52 5.22 -17.20
N GLU A 146 -25.25 6.27 -16.43
CA GLU A 146 -26.22 6.82 -15.50
C GLU A 146 -27.48 7.35 -16.22
N LYS A 147 -27.32 8.04 -17.36
CA LYS A 147 -28.44 8.49 -18.20
C LYS A 147 -29.28 7.32 -18.69
N ARG A 148 -28.65 6.28 -19.26
CA ARG A 148 -29.34 5.06 -19.70
C ARG A 148 -30.09 4.38 -18.56
N HIS A 149 -29.49 4.32 -17.38
CA HIS A 149 -30.13 3.72 -16.21
C HIS A 149 -31.33 4.55 -15.72
N ARG A 150 -31.26 5.89 -15.77
CA ARG A 150 -32.40 6.77 -15.46
C ARG A 150 -33.55 6.58 -16.46
N GLU A 151 -33.25 6.51 -17.75
CA GLU A 151 -34.25 6.26 -18.81
C GLU A 151 -34.92 4.88 -18.70
N LEU A 152 -34.15 3.84 -18.36
CA LEU A 152 -34.71 2.52 -18.09
C LEU A 152 -35.64 2.55 -16.87
N LYS A 153 -35.24 3.23 -15.80
CA LYS A 153 -36.07 3.38 -14.60
C LYS A 153 -37.38 4.13 -14.88
N THR A 154 -37.35 5.22 -15.65
CA THR A 154 -38.57 5.95 -16.01
C THR A 154 -39.46 5.11 -16.92
N SER A 155 -38.89 4.43 -17.92
CA SER A 155 -39.61 3.51 -18.81
C SER A 155 -40.30 2.36 -18.05
N MET A 156 -39.58 1.70 -17.13
CA MET A 156 -40.13 0.65 -16.27
C MET A 156 -41.24 1.17 -15.35
N SER A 157 -41.06 2.37 -14.77
CA SER A 157 -42.07 2.99 -13.92
C SER A 157 -43.37 3.27 -14.70
N SER A 158 -43.25 3.86 -15.90
CA SER A 158 -44.40 4.07 -16.80
C SER A 158 -45.10 2.77 -17.16
N HIS A 159 -44.36 1.70 -17.47
CA HIS A 159 -44.92 0.38 -17.76
C HIS A 159 -45.65 -0.22 -16.54
N MET A 160 -45.10 -0.07 -15.34
CA MET A 160 -45.72 -0.53 -14.11
C MET A 160 -47.03 0.21 -13.79
N HIS A 161 -47.11 1.51 -14.08
CA HIS A 161 -48.36 2.28 -13.97
C HIS A 161 -49.43 1.85 -14.98
N ILE A 162 -49.03 1.38 -16.16
CA ILE A 162 -49.96 0.83 -17.16
C ILE A 162 -50.51 -0.52 -16.68
N LEU A 163 -49.65 -1.42 -16.18
CA LEU A 163 -50.08 -2.72 -15.65
C LEU A 163 -51.04 -2.59 -14.47
N LYS A 164 -50.76 -1.68 -13.53
CA LYS A 164 -51.68 -1.37 -12.42
C LYS A 164 -53.06 -0.90 -12.90
N ARG A 165 -53.14 -0.16 -14.01
CA ARG A 165 -54.43 0.23 -14.61
C ARG A 165 -55.20 -0.94 -15.20
N TYR A 166 -54.52 -1.95 -15.73
CA TYR A 166 -55.19 -3.16 -16.24
C TYR A 166 -55.70 -4.07 -15.12
N GLU A 167 -54.97 -4.19 -14.01
CA GLU A 167 -55.45 -4.98 -12.84
C GLU A 167 -56.68 -4.36 -12.16
N GLN A 168 -56.88 -3.05 -12.28
CA GLN A 168 -57.98 -2.34 -11.62
C GLN A 168 -59.28 -2.31 -12.44
N LYS A 169 -59.32 -2.97 -13.60
CA LYS A 169 -60.56 -3.12 -14.38
C LYS A 169 -61.41 -4.17 -13.67
N PRO A 170 -62.49 -3.79 -12.95
CA PRO A 170 -63.28 -4.75 -12.21
C PRO A 170 -63.85 -5.78 -13.20
N GLU A 171 -63.85 -7.06 -12.80
CA GLU A 171 -64.69 -8.11 -13.39
C GLU A 171 -66.15 -7.71 -13.20
N ASN A 172 -66.62 -6.75 -14.00
CA ASN A 172 -68.04 -6.57 -14.25
C ASN A 172 -68.39 -7.63 -15.30
N THR A 173 -68.35 -8.90 -14.89
CA THR A 173 -69.11 -9.97 -15.53
C THR A 173 -70.58 -9.65 -15.28
N GLU A 174 -71.10 -8.73 -16.08
CA GLU A 174 -72.52 -8.52 -16.23
C GLU A 174 -73.17 -9.83 -16.65
N GLY A 175 -74.37 -10.02 -16.11
CA GLY A 175 -75.09 -11.28 -16.11
C GLY A 175 -75.28 -11.88 -17.50
N CYS A 176 -75.09 -13.19 -17.55
CA CYS A 176 -75.63 -14.04 -18.60
C CYS A 176 -77.17 -13.88 -18.60
N PRO A 177 -77.81 -13.42 -19.70
CA PRO A 177 -79.26 -13.35 -19.75
C PRO A 177 -79.83 -14.78 -19.71
N ARG A 178 -80.52 -15.12 -18.62
CA ARG A 178 -81.34 -16.35 -18.56
C ARG A 178 -82.44 -16.23 -19.61
N ALA A 179 -82.45 -17.17 -20.54
CA ALA A 179 -83.59 -17.43 -21.41
C ALA A 179 -84.83 -17.73 -20.53
N LEU A 180 -85.91 -17.01 -20.78
CA LEU A 180 -87.24 -17.26 -20.22
C LEU A 180 -87.90 -18.38 -21.05
N ASP A 181 -88.30 -19.45 -20.37
CA ASP A 181 -89.26 -20.45 -20.84
C ASP A 181 -90.69 -20.05 -20.43
#